data_AF-A5N015-F1
#
_entry.id   AF-A5N015-F1
#
_cell.length_a   1.000
_cell.length_b   1.000
_cell.length_c   1.000
_cell.angle_alpha   90.00
_cell.angle_beta   90.00
_cell.angle_gamma   90.00
#
_symmetry.space_group_name_H-M   'P 1'
#
loop_
_entity.id
_entity.type
_entity.pdbx_description
1 polymer ?
#
loop_
_entity_poly.entity_id
_entity_poly.type
_entity_poly.pdbx_seq_one_letter_code
_entity_poly.pdbx_strand_id
1 'polypeptide(L)'
;MERIYDSNDTRVGYLKHNDTVYDRYHRIVGYIDAPVLYDANYRRIGYVKNGTIYKHNGHPACYFNGWHVHDMRGHRLGHVNSSWLGLLAAGLLLGLYY
;
A
#
# COMPACT_ATOMS: atom_id res chain seq x y z
N MET A 1 -7.72 6.75 -11.23
CA MET A 1 -6.93 5.52 -11.09
C MET A 1 -5.51 5.95 -10.76
N GLU A 2 -4.97 5.49 -9.65
CA GLU A 2 -3.63 5.83 -9.20
C GLU A 2 -2.68 4.67 -9.51
N ARG A 3 -1.46 4.97 -9.99
CA ARG A 3 -0.45 3.95 -10.29
C ARG A 3 0.51 3.83 -9.11
N ILE A 4 0.96 2.61 -8.87
CA ILE A 4 1.93 2.27 -7.82
C ILE A 4 3.19 1.79 -8.50
N TYR A 5 4.31 2.36 -8.09
CA TYR A 5 5.64 2.03 -8.60
C TYR A 5 6.51 1.50 -7.46
N ASP A 6 7.42 0.58 -7.78
CA ASP A 6 8.45 0.15 -6.86
C ASP A 6 9.62 1.14 -6.80
N SER A 7 10.68 0.75 -6.09
CA SER A 7 11.91 1.52 -5.94
C SER A 7 12.73 1.68 -7.23
N ASN A 8 12.44 0.88 -8.27
CA ASN A 8 13.06 0.94 -9.60
C ASN A 8 12.14 1.62 -10.64
N ASP A 9 11.14 2.38 -10.18
CA ASP A 9 10.16 3.08 -11.04
C ASP A 9 9.35 2.13 -11.93
N THR A 10 9.29 0.84 -11.58
CA THR A 10 8.51 -0.16 -12.31
C THR A 10 7.10 -0.23 -11.75
N ARG A 11 6.10 -0.17 -12.62
CA ARG A 11 4.69 -0.26 -12.21
C ARG A 11 4.38 -1.66 -11.66
N VAL A 12 4.17 -1.75 -10.35
CA VAL A 12 3.84 -2.99 -9.64
C VAL A 12 2.35 -3.19 -9.43
N GLY A 13 1.56 -2.12 -9.49
CA GLY A 13 0.12 -2.19 -9.24
C GLY A 13 -0.58 -0.86 -9.48
N TYR A 14 -1.86 -0.82 -9.12
CA TYR A 14 -2.68 0.39 -9.20
C TYR A 14 -3.88 0.33 -8.27
N LEU A 15 -4.40 1.50 -7.92
CA LEU A 15 -5.64 1.70 -7.19
C LEU A 15 -6.74 2.19 -8.14
N LYS A 16 -7.89 1.53 -8.12
CA LYS A 16 -9.11 2.01 -8.79
C LYS A 16 -9.94 2.90 -7.85
N HIS A 17 -10.87 3.65 -8.44
CA HIS A 17 -11.76 4.58 -7.74
C HIS A 17 -12.63 3.91 -6.65
N ASN A 18 -12.92 2.63 -6.79
CA ASN A 18 -13.70 1.83 -5.83
C ASN A 18 -12.82 1.26 -4.68
N ASP A 19 -11.73 1.96 -4.34
CA ASP A 19 -10.78 1.59 -3.29
C ASP A 19 -10.19 0.17 -3.39
N THR A 20 -10.25 -0.42 -4.59
CA THR A 20 -9.71 -1.75 -4.86
C THR A 20 -8.29 -1.65 -5.40
N VAL A 21 -7.38 -2.39 -4.77
CA VAL A 21 -5.97 -2.46 -5.12
C VAL A 21 -5.71 -3.68 -6.01
N TYR A 22 -5.02 -3.44 -7.11
CA TYR A 22 -4.65 -4.47 -8.08
C TYR A 22 -3.15 -4.56 -8.25
N ASP A 23 -2.67 -5.77 -8.54
CA ASP A 23 -1.29 -5.99 -8.97
C ASP A 23 -1.09 -5.67 -10.46
N ARG A 24 0.16 -5.79 -10.92
CA ARG A 24 0.57 -5.61 -12.33
C ARG A 24 -0.12 -6.59 -13.30
N TYR A 25 -0.71 -7.67 -12.81
CA TYR A 25 -1.42 -8.70 -13.58
C TYR A 25 -2.95 -8.55 -13.49
N HIS A 26 -3.45 -7.40 -13.01
CA HIS A 26 -4.88 -7.13 -12.86
C HIS A 26 -5.61 -8.05 -11.86
N ARG A 27 -4.88 -8.69 -10.95
CA ARG A 27 -5.47 -9.48 -9.85
C ARG A 27 -5.71 -8.57 -8.66
N ILE A 28 -6.83 -8.78 -7.97
CA ILE A 28 -7.15 -8.06 -6.74
C ILE A 28 -6.19 -8.51 -5.66
N VAL A 29 -5.46 -7.56 -5.07
CA VAL A 29 -4.57 -7.80 -3.93
C VAL A 29 -5.31 -7.52 -2.63
N GLY A 30 -6.14 -6.48 -2.63
CA GLY A 30 -6.86 -6.07 -1.44
C GLY A 30 -7.74 -4.85 -1.65
N TYR A 31 -8.28 -4.39 -0.53
CA TYR A 31 -9.21 -3.27 -0.46
C TYR A 31 -8.75 -2.29 0.62
N ILE A 32 -8.97 -1.00 0.35
CA ILE A 32 -8.69 0.07 1.29
C ILE A 32 -10.03 0.56 1.85
N ASP A 33 -10.15 0.52 3.16
CA ASP A 33 -11.28 1.12 3.87
C ASP A 33 -10.69 1.81 5.09
N ALA A 34 -10.09 2.98 4.82
CA ALA A 34 -9.20 3.67 5.74
C ALA A 34 -9.92 4.00 7.07
N PRO A 35 -9.28 3.74 8.22
CA PRO A 35 -7.86 3.43 8.40
C PRO A 35 -7.50 1.94 8.26
N VAL A 36 -8.43 1.06 7.90
CA VAL A 36 -8.22 -0.39 7.85
C VAL A 36 -7.84 -0.85 6.43
N LEU A 37 -7.02 -1.91 6.37
CA LEU A 37 -6.57 -2.53 5.14
C LEU A 37 -6.99 -3.99 5.10
N TYR A 38 -7.52 -4.41 3.95
CA TYR A 38 -8.07 -5.76 3.75
C TYR A 38 -7.37 -6.49 2.61
N ASP A 39 -7.20 -7.79 2.75
CA ASP A 39 -6.78 -8.71 1.69
C ASP A 39 -7.92 -8.92 0.66
N ALA A 40 -7.61 -9.54 -0.48
CA ALA A 40 -8.58 -9.94 -1.50
C ALA A 40 -9.78 -10.76 -0.95
N ASN A 41 -9.62 -11.43 0.18
CA ASN A 41 -10.69 -12.16 0.88
C ASN A 41 -11.48 -11.31 1.90
N TYR A 42 -11.37 -9.98 1.87
CA TYR A 42 -11.96 -9.06 2.87
C TYR A 42 -11.53 -9.34 4.32
N ARG A 43 -10.37 -9.96 4.51
CA ARG A 43 -9.78 -10.17 5.85
C ARG A 43 -8.91 -8.99 6.21
N ARG A 44 -9.08 -8.45 7.41
CA ARG A 44 -8.23 -7.37 7.93
C ARG A 44 -6.79 -7.86 8.05
N ILE A 45 -5.88 -7.24 7.30
CA ILE A 45 -4.45 -7.56 7.30
C ILE A 45 -3.60 -6.48 7.96
N GLY A 46 -4.13 -5.26 8.07
CA GLY A 46 -3.41 -4.14 8.64
C GLY A 46 -4.28 -2.91 8.85
N TYR A 47 -3.67 -1.86 9.34
CA TYR A 47 -4.29 -0.56 9.53
C TYR A 47 -3.23 0.55 9.42
N VAL A 48 -3.66 1.74 9.04
CA VAL A 48 -2.83 2.94 9.06
C VAL A 48 -3.04 3.72 10.33
N LYS A 49 -1.94 4.18 10.90
CA LYS A 49 -1.93 5.13 12.01
C LYS A 49 -0.73 6.06 11.88
N ASN A 50 -1.00 7.37 11.91
CA ASN A 50 0.03 8.42 11.88
C ASN A 50 1.05 8.30 10.71
N GLY A 51 0.57 7.98 9.51
CA GLY A 51 1.43 7.80 8.33
C GLY A 51 2.22 6.49 8.28
N THR A 52 1.98 5.58 9.21
CA THR A 52 2.61 4.25 9.26
C THR A 52 1.54 3.16 9.08
N ILE A 53 1.86 2.17 8.24
CA ILE A 53 1.07 0.94 8.15
C ILE A 53 1.53 -0.03 9.21
N TYR A 54 0.57 -0.55 9.97
CA TYR A 54 0.75 -1.61 10.92
C TYR A 54 0.08 -2.88 10.40
N LYS A 55 0.73 -4.02 10.61
CA LYS A 55 0.15 -5.34 10.37
C LYS A 55 -0.94 -5.62 11.41
N HIS A 56 -1.79 -6.62 11.17
CA HIS A 56 -2.84 -7.03 12.11
C HIS A 56 -2.30 -7.41 13.50
N ASN A 57 -1.03 -7.83 13.60
CA ASN A 57 -0.34 -8.16 14.85
C ASN A 57 0.25 -6.92 15.58
N GLY A 58 0.05 -5.71 15.05
CA GLY A 58 0.56 -4.46 15.62
C GLY A 58 2.00 -4.14 15.28
N HIS A 59 2.70 -4.97 14.50
CA HIS A 59 4.06 -4.67 14.05
C HIS A 59 4.02 -3.67 12.89
N PRO A 60 4.85 -2.62 12.89
CA PRO A 60 4.89 -1.66 11.80
C PRO A 60 5.50 -2.31 10.55
N ALA A 61 4.87 -2.12 9.40
CA ALA A 61 5.26 -2.69 8.12
C ALA A 61 6.08 -1.71 7.28
N CYS A 62 5.51 -0.53 7.05
CA CYS A 62 6.11 0.54 6.27
C CYS A 62 5.58 1.90 6.74
N TYR A 63 6.31 2.97 6.43
CA TYR A 63 5.90 4.33 6.72
C TYR A 63 5.94 5.19 5.46
N PHE A 64 5.19 6.28 5.47
CA PHE A 64 5.11 7.22 4.35
C PHE A 64 6.01 8.42 4.58
N ASN A 65 6.74 8.83 3.54
CA ASN A 65 7.52 10.06 3.52
C ASN A 65 7.24 10.82 2.22
N GLY A 66 6.38 11.85 2.31
CA GLY A 66 5.79 12.48 1.12
C GLY A 66 4.97 11.47 0.32
N TRP A 67 5.25 11.34 -0.98
CA TRP A 67 4.61 10.37 -1.87
C TRP A 67 5.35 9.03 -1.99
N HIS A 68 6.31 8.78 -1.09
CA HIS A 68 7.12 7.57 -1.07
C HIS A 68 6.74 6.65 0.10
N VAL A 69 6.87 5.35 -0.12
CA VAL A 69 6.72 4.31 0.89
C VAL A 69 8.09 3.76 1.25
N HIS A 70 8.40 3.69 2.54
CA HIS A 70 9.66 3.20 3.07
C HIS A 70 9.45 2.01 4.02
N ASP A 71 10.40 1.07 4.02
CA ASP A 71 10.46 0.02 5.04
C ASP A 71 10.87 0.61 6.41
N MET A 72 10.76 -0.18 7.48
CA MET A 72 11.18 0.27 8.82
C MET A 72 12.70 0.49 8.98
N ARG A 73 13.50 0.12 7.98
CA ARG A 73 14.96 0.34 7.93
C ARG A 73 15.31 1.64 7.17
N GLY A 74 14.33 2.30 6.58
CA GLY A 74 14.46 3.54 5.81
C GLY A 74 14.64 3.35 4.30
N HIS A 75 14.71 2.12 3.80
CA HIS A 75 14.82 1.88 2.36
C HIS A 75 13.50 2.19 1.66
N ARG A 76 13.59 2.89 0.53
CA ARG A 76 12.43 3.16 -0.33
C ARG A 76 11.93 1.86 -0.93
N LEU A 77 10.67 1.51 -0.65
CA LEU A 77 9.97 0.38 -1.26
C LEU A 77 9.34 0.79 -2.59
N GLY A 78 8.84 2.02 -2.67
CA GLY A 78 8.18 2.51 -3.87
C GLY A 78 7.55 3.88 -3.69
N HIS A 79 6.74 4.27 -4.67
CA HIS A 79 6.09 5.58 -4.68
C HIS A 79 4.77 5.57 -5.46
N VAL A 80 4.00 6.63 -5.27
CA VAL A 80 2.76 6.94 -6.00
C VAL A 80 2.87 8.32 -6.61
N ASN A 81 1.93 8.71 -7.47
CA ASN A 81 1.98 10.03 -8.08
C ASN A 81 1.70 11.12 -7.06
N SER A 82 0.48 11.18 -6.50
CA SER A 82 0.05 12.30 -5.64
C SER A 82 -1.24 12.04 -4.85
N SER A 83 -1.54 10.79 -4.48
CA SER A 83 -2.78 10.46 -3.76
C SER A 83 -2.53 9.79 -2.41
N TRP A 84 -3.25 10.25 -1.38
CA TRP A 84 -3.25 9.62 -0.05
C TRP A 84 -3.72 8.17 -0.10
N LEU A 85 -4.84 7.90 -0.80
CA LEU A 85 -5.31 6.53 -1.01
C LEU A 85 -4.30 5.72 -1.82
N GLY A 86 -3.59 6.38 -2.74
CA GLY A 86 -2.45 5.81 -3.45
C GLY A 86 -1.36 5.29 -2.52
N LEU A 87 -0.96 6.09 -1.51
CA LEU A 87 0.02 5.69 -0.50
C LEU A 87 -0.44 4.47 0.29
N LEU A 88 -1.72 4.44 0.69
CA LEU A 88 -2.31 3.28 1.37
C LEU A 88 -2.25 2.03 0.48
N ALA A 89 -2.59 2.18 -0.80
CA ALA A 89 -2.52 1.10 -1.78
C ALA A 89 -1.08 0.60 -1.98
N ALA A 90 -0.13 1.53 -2.08
CA ALA A 90 1.28 1.23 -2.23
C ALA A 90 1.82 0.50 -1.01
N GLY A 91 1.50 0.95 0.20
CA GLY A 91 1.94 0.28 1.41
C GLY A 91 1.23 -1.06 1.66
N LEU A 92 -0.01 -1.24 1.20
CA LEU A 92 -0.64 -2.56 1.13
C LEU A 92 0.17 -3.47 0.21
N LEU A 93 0.40 -3.05 -1.03
CA LEU A 93 1.04 -3.87 -2.06
C LEU A 93 2.53 -4.17 -1.78
N LEU A 94 3.27 -3.19 -1.25
CA LEU A 94 4.72 -3.24 -1.08
C LEU A 94 5.16 -3.51 0.37
N GLY A 95 4.33 -3.18 1.36
CA GLY A 95 4.70 -3.32 2.78
C GLY A 95 4.06 -4.51 3.49
N LEU A 96 2.91 -5.00 3.01
CA LEU A 96 2.22 -6.14 3.62
C LEU A 96 2.45 -7.47 2.87
N TYR A 97 2.73 -7.42 1.55
CA TYR A 97 2.90 -8.62 0.71
C TYR A 97 4.33 -8.85 0.19
N TYR A 98 5.26 -7.95 0.46
CA TYR A 98 6.70 -8.09 0.18
C TYR A 98 7.50 -8.12 1.49
#